data_AF-A0A8D8E2A8-F1
#
_entry.id   AF-A0A8D8E2A8-F1
#
_cell.length_a   1.000
_cell.length_b   1.000
_cell.length_c   1.000
_cell.angle_alpha   90.00
_cell.angle_beta   90.00
_cell.angle_gamma   90.00
#
_symmetry.space_group_name_H-M   'P 1'
#
loop_
_entity.id
_entity.type
_entity.pdbx_description
1 polymer ?
#
loop_
_entity_poly.entity_id
_entity_poly.type
_entity_poly.pdbx_seq_one_letter_code
_entity_poly.pdbx_strand_id
1 'polypeptide(L)'
;MLPQQYCLRWKYHHSNLQTMFSQLLDRGCFCDVTLACEGQTIRAHRVVLCACSTYFDQLLTNCGATEKDPIIIMRDAKFEDIKCLIEFMYKGEINVEHGSLASLLKTAEELRIKGLAEVSWRDDDNGSTAGSDASGNNNNNNGSLLVKNP
;
A
#
# COMPACT_ATOMS: atom_id res chain seq x y z
N MET A 1 -45.47 3.99 15.66
CA MET A 1 -44.39 3.02 15.91
C MET A 1 -43.21 3.41 15.05
N LEU A 2 -41.99 3.43 15.58
CA LEU A 2 -40.80 3.65 14.75
C LEU A 2 -40.57 2.40 13.88
N PRO A 3 -40.17 2.56 12.60
CA PRO A 3 -39.91 1.43 11.72
C PRO A 3 -38.76 0.58 12.24
N GLN A 4 -38.93 -0.74 12.21
CA GLN A 4 -37.91 -1.69 12.64
C GLN A 4 -36.76 -1.72 11.61
N GLN A 5 -35.52 -1.63 12.09
CA GLN A 5 -34.32 -1.69 11.25
C GLN A 5 -33.56 -3.01 11.48
N TYR A 6 -33.01 -3.57 10.41
CA TYR A 6 -32.23 -4.82 10.43
C TYR A 6 -30.85 -4.57 9.83
N CYS A 7 -29.81 -5.10 10.47
CA CYS A 7 -28.42 -5.03 9.99
C CYS A 7 -28.02 -6.38 9.38
N LEU A 8 -27.67 -6.38 8.09
CA LEU A 8 -27.17 -7.56 7.38
C LEU A 8 -25.65 -7.44 7.22
N ARG A 9 -24.92 -8.50 7.58
CA ARG A 9 -23.46 -8.54 7.46
C ARG A 9 -23.04 -9.72 6.59
N TRP A 10 -22.27 -9.43 5.55
CA TRP A 10 -21.63 -10.48 4.77
C TRP A 10 -20.25 -10.83 5.36
N LYS A 11 -20.17 -12.02 5.97
CA LYS A 11 -18.99 -12.51 6.71
C LYS A 11 -17.67 -12.44 5.94
N TYR A 12 -17.70 -12.66 4.62
CA TYR A 12 -16.50 -12.77 3.78
C TYR A 12 -16.35 -11.62 2.78
N HIS A 13 -17.05 -10.50 3.01
CA HIS A 13 -17.03 -9.39 2.06
C HIS A 13 -15.63 -8.80 1.84
N HIS A 14 -14.87 -8.61 2.91
CA HIS A 14 -13.52 -8.03 2.85
C HIS A 14 -12.54 -8.92 2.08
N SER A 15 -12.43 -10.20 2.45
CA SER A 15 -11.55 -11.15 1.76
C SER A 15 -11.96 -11.39 0.30
N ASN A 16 -13.27 -11.36 0.02
CA ASN A 16 -13.78 -11.39 -1.35
C ASN A 16 -13.30 -10.18 -2.15
N LEU A 17 -13.43 -8.96 -1.63
CA LEU A 17 -12.96 -7.75 -2.32
C LEU A 17 -11.46 -7.81 -2.62
N GLN A 18 -10.64 -8.17 -1.63
CA GLN A 18 -9.19 -8.35 -1.81
C GLN A 18 -8.87 -9.34 -2.93
N THR A 19 -9.49 -10.53 -2.89
CA THR A 19 -9.31 -11.57 -3.92
C THR A 19 -9.72 -11.08 -5.31
N MET A 20 -10.87 -10.39 -5.41
CA MET A 20 -11.37 -9.87 -6.68
C MET A 20 -10.45 -8.80 -7.26
N PHE A 21 -9.97 -7.84 -6.46
CA PHE A 21 -9.04 -6.82 -6.95
C PHE A 21 -7.71 -7.42 -7.41
N SER A 22 -7.18 -8.42 -6.70
CA SER A 22 -5.98 -9.15 -7.15
C SER A 22 -6.22 -9.80 -8.51
N GLN A 23 -7.36 -10.48 -8.71
CA GLN A 23 -7.69 -11.11 -9.99
C GLN A 23 -7.91 -10.10 -11.13
N LEU A 24 -8.45 -8.91 -10.82
CA LEU A 24 -8.61 -7.84 -11.80
C LEU A 24 -7.25 -7.32 -12.26
N LEU A 25 -6.29 -7.17 -11.33
CA LEU A 25 -4.93 -6.78 -11.63
C LEU A 25 -4.24 -7.83 -12.52
N ASP A 26 -4.32 -9.11 -12.16
CA ASP A 26 -3.71 -10.21 -12.93
C ASP A 26 -4.22 -10.27 -14.37
N ARG A 27 -5.49 -9.89 -14.59
CA ARG A 27 -6.12 -9.83 -15.92
C ARG A 27 -5.91 -8.50 -16.63
N GLY A 28 -5.38 -7.48 -15.95
CA GLY A 28 -5.29 -6.11 -16.46
C GLY A 28 -6.64 -5.43 -16.71
N CYS A 29 -7.73 -5.95 -16.12
CA CYS A 29 -9.07 -5.40 -16.28
C CYS A 29 -9.22 -4.12 -15.46
N PHE A 30 -9.83 -3.08 -16.04
CA PHE A 30 -10.10 -1.80 -15.36
C PHE A 30 -8.85 -1.05 -14.84
N CYS A 31 -7.65 -1.48 -15.22
CA CYS A 31 -6.45 -0.72 -14.95
C CYS A 31 -6.47 0.59 -15.75
N ASP A 32 -6.25 1.69 -15.06
CA ASP A 32 -6.45 3.07 -15.52
C ASP A 32 -5.24 3.97 -15.20
N VAL A 33 -4.12 3.36 -14.81
CA VAL A 33 -2.81 3.99 -14.65
C VAL A 33 -1.71 3.00 -15.01
N THR A 34 -0.63 3.52 -15.58
CA THR A 34 0.56 2.74 -15.92
C THR A 34 1.77 3.28 -15.15
N LEU A 35 2.51 2.40 -14.49
CA LEU A 35 3.77 2.70 -13.82
C LEU A 35 4.92 2.22 -14.70
N ALA A 36 5.83 3.12 -15.07
CA ALA A 36 7.01 2.80 -15.87
C ALA A 36 8.27 2.86 -14.99
N CYS A 37 9.07 1.79 -15.01
CA CYS A 37 10.27 1.63 -14.18
C CYS A 37 11.26 0.70 -14.88
N GLU A 38 12.55 1.08 -14.94
CA GLU A 38 13.63 0.32 -15.59
C GLU A 38 13.30 -0.21 -17.00
N GLY A 39 12.62 0.60 -17.82
CA GLY A 39 12.22 0.22 -19.18
C GLY A 39 11.05 -0.77 -19.27
N GLN A 40 10.49 -1.17 -18.13
CA GLN A 40 9.31 -2.03 -18.03
C GLN A 40 8.10 -1.23 -17.53
N THR A 41 6.90 -1.79 -17.71
CA THR A 41 5.64 -1.14 -17.33
C THR A 41 4.71 -2.07 -16.57
N ILE A 42 4.02 -1.54 -15.57
CA ILE A 42 3.00 -2.23 -14.76
C ILE A 42 1.70 -1.44 -14.86
N ARG A 43 0.62 -2.07 -15.29
CA ARG A 43 -0.73 -1.46 -15.25
C ARG A 43 -1.36 -1.74 -13.89
N ALA A 44 -2.06 -0.75 -13.33
CA ALA A 44 -2.71 -0.86 -12.03
C ALA A 44 -4.00 -0.02 -11.99
N HIS A 45 -4.71 -0.11 -10.87
CA HIS A 45 -5.89 0.70 -10.57
C HIS A 45 -5.52 1.89 -9.69
N ARG A 46 -5.84 3.11 -10.14
CA ARG A 46 -5.62 4.36 -9.41
C ARG A 46 -6.22 4.30 -8.01
N VAL A 47 -7.44 3.76 -7.88
CA VAL A 47 -8.15 3.67 -6.60
C VAL A 47 -7.37 2.88 -5.55
N VAL A 48 -6.70 1.79 -5.94
CA VAL A 48 -5.90 0.97 -5.01
C VAL A 48 -4.61 1.69 -4.66
N LEU A 49 -3.93 2.29 -5.65
CA LEU A 49 -2.71 3.07 -5.41
C LEU A 49 -2.96 4.21 -4.42
N CYS A 50 -4.00 5.02 -4.64
CA CYS A 50 -4.37 6.13 -3.76
C CYS A 50 -4.78 5.65 -2.35
N ALA A 51 -5.52 4.53 -2.26
CA ALA A 51 -5.93 3.98 -0.96
C ALA A 51 -4.72 3.54 -0.12
N CYS A 52 -3.67 3.02 -0.76
CA CYS A 52 -2.51 2.46 -0.08
C CYS A 52 -1.31 3.41 0.03
N SER A 53 -1.27 4.52 -0.71
CA SER A 53 -0.13 5.46 -0.73
C SER A 53 -0.60 6.91 -0.77
N THR A 54 -0.12 7.69 0.20
CA THR A 54 -0.39 9.15 0.21
C THR A 54 0.35 9.89 -0.91
N TYR A 55 1.47 9.34 -1.39
CA TYR A 55 2.18 9.88 -2.55
C TYR A 55 1.34 9.73 -3.82
N PHE A 56 0.85 8.52 -4.12
CA PHE A 56 0.03 8.29 -5.30
C PHE A 56 -1.30 9.03 -5.22
N ASP A 57 -1.91 9.12 -4.04
CA ASP A 57 -3.12 9.92 -3.82
C ASP A 57 -2.93 11.39 -4.19
N GLN A 58 -1.88 12.02 -3.67
CA GLN A 58 -1.54 13.42 -3.99
C GLN A 58 -1.21 13.60 -5.47
N LEU A 59 -0.38 12.71 -6.04
CA LEU A 59 0.04 12.77 -7.43
C LEU A 59 -1.17 12.64 -8.39
N LEU A 60 -1.96 11.57 -8.24
CA LEU A 60 -3.05 11.24 -9.15
C LEU A 60 -4.28 12.13 -8.98
N THR A 61 -4.47 12.73 -7.80
CA THR A 61 -5.52 13.73 -7.58
C THR A 61 -5.13 15.07 -8.22
N ASN A 62 -3.86 15.49 -8.06
CA ASN A 62 -3.38 16.76 -8.61
C ASN A 62 -3.18 16.73 -10.12
N CYS A 63 -2.81 15.58 -10.71
CA CYS A 63 -2.66 15.44 -12.15
C CYS A 63 -3.97 15.56 -12.94
N GLY A 64 -5.13 15.56 -12.27
CA GLY A 64 -6.43 15.90 -12.86
C GLY A 64 -6.97 14.88 -13.85
N ALA A 65 -8.29 14.82 -13.97
CA ALA A 65 -9.06 13.90 -14.81
C ALA A 65 -8.90 14.09 -16.34
N THR A 66 -7.86 14.80 -16.77
CA THR A 66 -7.66 15.22 -18.18
C THR A 66 -6.96 14.14 -19.01
N GLU A 67 -6.06 13.36 -18.41
CA GLU A 67 -5.31 12.32 -19.11
C GLU A 67 -6.04 10.97 -19.01
N LYS A 68 -6.37 10.37 -20.16
CA LYS A 68 -6.82 8.98 -20.22
C LYS A 68 -5.59 8.08 -20.07
N ASP A 69 -5.49 7.38 -18.93
CA ASP A 69 -4.41 6.42 -18.59
C ASP A 69 -3.01 7.07 -18.42
N PRO A 70 -2.78 7.83 -17.32
CA PRO A 70 -1.49 8.47 -17.06
C PRO A 70 -0.35 7.44 -16.89
N ILE A 71 0.82 7.77 -17.45
CA ILE A 71 2.05 7.00 -17.26
C ILE A 71 2.92 7.71 -16.21
N ILE A 72 3.11 7.08 -15.05
CA ILE A 72 3.99 7.56 -13.97
C ILE A 72 5.37 6.92 -14.13
N ILE A 73 6.40 7.74 -14.31
CA ILE A 73 7.78 7.28 -14.48
C ILE A 73 8.49 7.29 -13.13
N MET A 74 8.94 6.13 -12.68
CA MET A 74 9.71 5.94 -11.45
C MET A 74 11.18 5.74 -11.80
N ARG A 75 12.02 6.72 -11.44
CA ARG A 75 13.44 6.77 -11.81
C ARG A 75 14.38 6.19 -10.76
N ASP A 76 14.00 6.28 -9.49
CA ASP A 76 14.88 5.98 -8.36
C ASP A 76 14.47 4.70 -7.62
N ALA A 77 13.78 3.78 -8.31
CA ALA A 77 13.32 2.51 -7.77
C ALA A 77 13.68 1.35 -8.72
N LYS A 78 13.91 0.17 -8.16
CA LYS A 78 14.05 -1.07 -8.94
C LYS A 78 12.68 -1.58 -9.36
N PHE A 79 12.58 -2.15 -10.55
CA PHE A 79 11.32 -2.71 -11.05
C PHE A 79 10.77 -3.80 -10.13
N GLU A 80 11.64 -4.67 -9.60
CA GLU A 80 11.22 -5.75 -8.70
C GLU A 80 10.64 -5.21 -7.39
N ASP A 81 11.23 -4.15 -6.82
CA ASP A 81 10.72 -3.52 -5.61
C ASP A 81 9.31 -2.95 -5.86
N ILE A 82 9.13 -2.22 -6.96
CA ILE A 82 7.82 -1.68 -7.36
C ILE A 82 6.80 -2.81 -7.54
N LYS A 83 7.16 -3.88 -8.24
CA LYS A 83 6.28 -5.02 -8.47
C LYS A 83 5.85 -5.65 -7.15
N CYS A 84 6.79 -5.90 -6.23
CA CYS A 84 6.49 -6.41 -4.89
C CYS A 84 5.56 -5.46 -4.12
N LEU A 85 5.79 -4.14 -4.16
CA LEU A 85 4.93 -3.17 -3.49
C LEU A 85 3.52 -3.16 -4.05
N ILE A 86 3.36 -3.27 -5.36
CA ILE A 86 2.04 -3.39 -5.98
C ILE A 86 1.37 -4.69 -5.53
N GLU A 87 2.07 -5.82 -5.54
CA GLU A 87 1.49 -7.07 -5.03
C GLU A 87 1.06 -6.95 -3.55
N PHE A 88 1.85 -6.26 -2.72
CA PHE A 88 1.51 -5.97 -1.34
C PHE A 88 0.24 -5.13 -1.21
N MET A 89 0.06 -4.10 -2.04
CA MET A 89 -1.15 -3.28 -2.01
C MET A 89 -2.43 -4.07 -2.30
N TYR A 90 -2.36 -5.10 -3.15
CA TYR A 90 -3.52 -5.90 -3.55
C TYR A 90 -3.75 -7.13 -2.67
N LYS A 91 -2.67 -7.73 -2.15
CA LYS A 91 -2.72 -8.97 -1.35
C LYS A 91 -2.66 -8.70 0.15
N GLY A 92 -2.22 -7.53 0.58
CA GLY A 92 -2.00 -7.19 1.99
C GLY A 92 -0.78 -7.87 2.63
N GLU A 93 -0.15 -8.83 1.94
CA GLU A 93 1.07 -9.53 2.37
C GLU A 93 1.89 -9.97 1.15
N ILE A 94 3.21 -10.02 1.31
CA ILE A 94 4.17 -10.53 0.32
C ILE A 94 5.31 -11.24 1.04
N ASN A 95 5.97 -12.16 0.32
CA ASN A 95 7.23 -12.77 0.76
C ASN A 95 8.38 -12.12 -0.02
N VAL A 96 9.43 -11.73 0.68
CA VAL A 96 10.57 -11.00 0.11
C VAL A 96 11.86 -11.64 0.62
N GLU A 97 12.85 -11.74 -0.25
CA GLU A 97 14.17 -12.22 0.14
C GLU A 97 14.89 -11.19 1.03
N HIS A 98 15.69 -11.68 1.98
CA HIS A 98 16.41 -10.83 2.92
C HIS A 98 17.28 -9.77 2.23
N GLY A 99 17.92 -10.11 1.11
CA GLY A 99 18.77 -9.18 0.35
C GLY A 99 18.03 -8.03 -0.34
N SER A 100 16.73 -8.19 -0.61
CA SER A 100 15.90 -7.18 -1.28
C SER A 100 15.03 -6.38 -0.31
N LEU A 101 14.91 -6.83 0.94
CA LEU A 101 14.04 -6.21 1.94
C LEU A 101 14.39 -4.74 2.20
N ALA A 102 15.68 -4.42 2.32
CA ALA A 102 16.13 -3.06 2.58
C ALA A 102 15.79 -2.10 1.42
N SER A 103 15.99 -2.52 0.16
CA SER A 103 15.66 -1.67 -1.00
C SER A 103 14.15 -1.50 -1.18
N LEU A 104 13.40 -2.57 -0.93
CA LEU A 104 11.94 -2.55 -0.97
C LEU A 104 11.36 -1.56 0.03
N LEU A 105 11.81 -1.61 1.29
CA LEU A 105 11.30 -0.74 2.35
C LEU A 105 11.68 0.72 2.16
N LYS A 106 12.90 0.99 1.68
CA LYS A 106 13.30 2.34 1.26
C LYS A 106 12.36 2.88 0.17
N THR A 107 12.07 2.07 -0.85
CA THR A 107 11.14 2.44 -1.92
C THR A 107 9.73 2.65 -1.37
N ALA A 108 9.29 1.82 -0.41
CA ALA A 108 7.99 1.95 0.24
C ALA A 108 7.84 3.25 1.04
N GLU A 109 8.92 3.69 1.69
CA GLU A 109 9.00 4.96 2.43
C GLU A 109 8.91 6.16 1.48
N GLU A 110 9.68 6.15 0.38
CA GLU A 110 9.64 7.19 -0.65
C GLU A 110 8.25 7.33 -1.27
N LEU A 111 7.60 6.19 -1.54
CA LEU A 111 6.22 6.13 -2.04
C LEU A 111 5.17 6.26 -0.92
N ARG A 112 5.56 6.45 0.33
CA ARG A 112 4.66 6.61 1.50
C ARG A 112 3.54 5.56 1.56
N ILE A 113 3.91 4.30 1.42
CA ILE A 113 2.99 3.17 1.41
C ILE A 113 2.58 2.83 2.85
N LYS A 114 1.27 2.83 3.10
CA LYS A 114 0.68 2.51 4.41
C LYS A 114 1.07 1.08 4.84
N GLY A 115 1.42 0.91 6.11
CA GLY A 115 1.84 -0.37 6.68
C GLY A 115 3.31 -0.75 6.41
N LEU A 116 4.03 -0.03 5.55
CA LEU A 116 5.47 -0.24 5.29
C LEU A 116 6.30 1.01 5.59
N ALA A 117 5.82 2.20 5.23
CA ALA A 117 6.55 3.46 5.43
C ALA A 117 6.67 3.90 6.91
N GLU A 118 5.85 3.34 7.80
CA GLU A 118 5.93 3.60 9.26
C GLU A 118 6.91 2.64 9.95
N VAL A 119 7.39 1.62 9.25
CA VAL A 119 8.41 0.69 9.71
C VAL A 119 9.78 1.24 9.31
N SER A 120 10.07 2.49 9.71
CA SER A 120 11.47 2.91 9.74
C SER A 120 12.14 2.01 10.78
N TRP A 121 13.08 1.18 10.31
CA TRP A 121 13.87 0.32 11.18
C TRP A 121 14.43 1.20 12.29
N ARG A 122 13.93 1.01 13.51
CA ARG A 122 14.68 1.37 14.69
C ARG A 122 15.87 0.43 14.67
N ASP A 123 16.96 0.86 14.07
CA ASP A 123 18.26 0.33 14.43
C ASP A 123 18.36 0.54 15.95
N ASP A 124 18.27 -0.56 16.68
CA ASP A 124 18.53 -0.61 18.12
C ASP A 124 20.01 -0.25 18.34
N ASP A 125 20.30 1.04 18.39
CA ASP A 125 21.50 1.56 19.04
C ASP A 125 21.10 2.51 20.18
N ASN A 126 21.34 1.99 21.40
CA ASN A 126 21.67 2.71 22.62
C ASN A 126 20.59 3.50 23.41
N GLY A 127 20.21 2.93 24.57
CA GLY A 127 20.46 3.55 25.87
C GLY A 127 19.68 4.82 26.30
N SER A 128 18.70 4.61 27.18
CA SER A 128 18.31 5.47 28.32
C SER A 128 17.96 6.96 28.07
N THR A 129 16.70 7.34 28.25
CA THR A 129 16.26 8.34 29.27
C THR A 129 14.74 8.59 29.21
N ALA A 130 14.22 8.97 30.38
CA ALA A 130 12.81 9.04 30.75
C ALA A 130 12.11 10.36 30.35
N GLY A 131 10.77 10.34 30.33
CA GLY A 131 9.96 11.51 30.73
C GLY A 131 8.79 11.94 29.82
N SER A 132 7.58 11.76 30.37
CA SER A 132 6.35 12.60 30.27
C SER A 132 5.54 12.72 28.97
N ASP A 133 4.30 12.22 29.08
CA ASP A 133 2.99 12.84 28.79
C ASP A 133 2.73 13.57 27.48
N ALA A 134 1.78 13.06 26.67
CA ALA A 134 0.60 13.82 26.23
C ALA A 134 -0.43 12.96 25.48
N SER A 135 -1.70 13.29 25.74
CA SER A 135 -2.95 12.82 25.16
C SER A 135 -2.97 12.76 23.62
N GLY A 136 -3.52 11.67 23.06
CA GLY A 136 -3.74 11.51 21.63
C GLY A 136 -4.71 10.36 21.33
N ASN A 137 -5.98 10.73 21.10
CA ASN A 137 -7.05 9.86 20.64
C ASN A 137 -6.65 9.15 19.33
N ASN A 138 -6.41 7.83 19.37
CA ASN A 138 -5.91 7.08 18.23
C ASN A 138 -6.89 5.97 17.83
N ASN A 139 -7.75 6.28 16.85
CA ASN A 139 -8.48 5.28 16.08
C ASN A 139 -7.53 4.73 14.99
N ASN A 140 -6.52 3.99 15.44
CA ASN A 140 -5.52 3.41 14.57
C ASN A 140 -5.84 1.92 14.38
N ASN A 141 -6.31 1.58 13.17
CA ASN A 141 -6.20 0.23 12.64
C ASN A 141 -4.71 -0.06 12.32
N ASN A 142 -3.88 -0.08 13.36
CA ASN A 142 -2.46 -0.40 13.26
C ASN A 142 -2.30 -1.92 13.17
N GLY A 143 -2.36 -2.44 11.96
CA GLY A 143 -1.79 -3.75 11.66
C GLY A 143 -0.27 -3.64 11.66
N SER A 144 0.37 -4.06 12.76
CA SER A 144 1.81 -4.33 12.78
C SER A 144 2.15 -5.32 11.67
N LEU A 145 3.24 -5.07 10.93
CA LEU A 145 3.75 -6.01 9.93
C LEU A 145 4.10 -7.33 10.63
N LEU A 146 3.29 -8.35 10.42
CA LEU A 146 3.54 -9.69 10.93
C LEU A 146 4.56 -10.38 10.01
N VAL A 147 5.85 -10.23 10.33
CA VAL A 147 6.90 -11.06 9.75
C VAL A 147 6.71 -12.49 10.26
N LYS A 148 6.06 -13.34 9.47
CA LYS A 148 5.97 -14.77 9.76
C LYS A 148 7.28 -15.41 9.30
N ASN A 149 8.11 -15.84 10.26
CA ASN A 149 9.20 -16.77 9.95
C ASN A 149 8.62 -18.13 9.53
N PRO A 150 9.26 -18.84 8.57
CA PRO A 150 8.87 -20.18 8.17
C PRO A 150 8.98 -21.20 9.31
#